data_AF-A0A7W9G419-F1
#
_entry.id   AF-A0A7W9G419-F1
#
_cell.length_a   1.000
_cell.length_b   1.000
_cell.length_c   1.000
_cell.angle_alpha   90.00
_cell.angle_beta   90.00
_cell.angle_gamma   90.00
#
_symmetry.space_group_name_H-M   'P 1'
#
loop_
_entity.id
_entity.type
_entity.pdbx_description
1 polymer ?
#
loop_
_entity_poly.entity_id
_entity_poly.type
_entity_poly.pdbx_seq_one_letter_code
_entity_poly.pdbx_strand_id
1 'polypeptide(L)'
;MSEDIDPRNEPAPFGTLVLLTAASAVAVMGLSALLSQPPGLKWLLFGPIALVAFEMVVHEVWWQRWWGAIPGAVAGLALYFEGRATLSDLVGDVWAHPVAYVAAWTLFAAVFALCSRYPRTLRPT
;
A
#
# COMPACT_ATOMS: atom_id res chain seq x y z
N MET A 1 -13.05 -20.63 29.26
CA MET A 1 -13.68 -19.88 28.17
C MET A 1 -12.54 -19.18 27.44
N SER A 2 -12.00 -19.78 26.38
CA SER A 2 -11.01 -19.09 25.55
C SER A 2 -11.74 -17.92 24.90
N GLU A 3 -11.32 -16.68 25.14
CA GLU A 3 -11.72 -15.58 24.28
C GLU A 3 -11.29 -15.94 22.87
N ASP A 4 -12.25 -16.16 21.99
CA ASP A 4 -12.01 -16.40 20.58
C ASP A 4 -11.45 -15.10 20.00
N ILE A 5 -10.14 -15.04 19.78
CA ILE A 5 -9.45 -13.86 19.23
C ILE A 5 -9.82 -13.83 17.75
N ASP A 6 -10.83 -13.03 17.40
CA ASP A 6 -11.21 -12.81 16.01
C ASP A 6 -10.10 -12.02 15.29
N PRO A 7 -9.41 -12.63 14.31
CA PRO A 7 -8.28 -12.01 13.60
C PRO A 7 -8.68 -10.74 12.85
N ARG A 8 -9.97 -10.53 12.57
CA ARG A 8 -10.48 -9.31 11.92
C ARG A 8 -10.33 -8.06 12.81
N ASN A 9 -10.20 -8.25 14.13
CA ASN A 9 -10.01 -7.17 15.09
C ASN A 9 -8.54 -6.81 15.29
N GLU A 10 -7.59 -7.59 14.77
CA GLU A 10 -6.17 -7.28 14.92
C GLU A 10 -5.75 -6.10 14.03
N PRO A 11 -4.74 -5.32 14.42
CA PRO A 11 -4.15 -4.32 13.53
C PRO A 11 -3.36 -4.98 12.40
N ALA A 12 -3.11 -4.25 11.32
CA ALA A 12 -2.34 -4.78 10.21
C ALA A 12 -0.87 -5.09 10.62
N PRO A 13 -0.33 -6.26 10.27
CA PRO A 13 1.03 -6.66 10.60
C PRO A 13 1.99 -5.80 9.80
N PHE A 14 2.60 -4.82 10.47
CA PHE A 14 3.40 -3.77 9.85
C PHE A 14 4.47 -4.33 8.91
N GLY A 15 5.31 -5.25 9.40
CA GLY A 15 6.43 -5.78 8.63
C GLY A 15 5.95 -6.51 7.37
N THR A 16 5.05 -7.47 7.53
CA THR A 16 4.51 -8.26 6.42
C THR A 16 3.83 -7.39 5.38
N LEU A 17 2.95 -6.48 5.80
CA LEU A 17 2.21 -5.61 4.90
C LEU A 17 3.14 -4.68 4.11
N VAL A 18 4.05 -3.98 4.79
CA VAL A 18 4.98 -3.05 4.14
C VAL A 18 5.90 -3.78 3.15
N LEU A 19 6.45 -4.93 3.54
CA LEU A 19 7.33 -5.72 2.68
C LEU A 19 6.61 -6.28 1.46
N LEU A 20 5.40 -6.84 1.63
CA LEU A 20 4.61 -7.36 0.51
C LEU A 20 4.17 -6.25 -0.44
N THR A 21 3.74 -5.10 0.09
CA THR A 21 3.38 -3.95 -0.75
C THR A 21 4.59 -3.42 -1.51
N ALA A 22 5.75 -3.29 -0.86
CA ALA A 22 6.98 -2.86 -1.52
C ALA A 22 7.43 -3.87 -2.60
N ALA A 23 7.44 -5.16 -2.28
CA ALA A 23 7.80 -6.22 -3.22
C ALA A 23 6.85 -6.27 -4.43
N SER A 24 5.54 -6.13 -4.18
CA SER A 24 4.53 -6.04 -5.23
C SER A 24 4.77 -4.83 -6.14
N ALA A 25 5.02 -3.64 -5.57
CA ALA A 25 5.30 -2.45 -6.35
C ALA A 25 6.58 -2.58 -7.20
N VAL A 26 7.64 -3.17 -6.66
CA VAL A 26 8.88 -3.48 -7.39
C VAL A 26 8.59 -4.46 -8.54
N ALA A 27 7.82 -5.52 -8.29
CA ALA A 27 7.45 -6.49 -9.32
C ALA A 27 6.63 -5.83 -10.45
N VAL A 28 5.70 -4.94 -10.13
CA VAL A 28 4.92 -4.18 -11.13
C VAL A 28 5.83 -3.30 -11.98
N MET A 29 6.79 -2.59 -11.39
CA MET A 29 7.76 -1.78 -12.15
C MET A 29 8.70 -2.65 -13.00
N GLY A 30 9.17 -3.78 -12.46
CA GLY A 30 9.98 -4.74 -13.20
C GLY A 30 9.25 -5.31 -14.42
N LEU A 31 8.01 -5.75 -14.24
CA LEU A 31 7.16 -6.24 -15.35
C LEU A 31 6.87 -5.13 -16.37
N SER A 32 6.62 -3.91 -15.90
CA SER A 32 6.38 -2.74 -16.76
C SER A 32 7.58 -2.44 -17.66
N ALA A 33 8.79 -2.56 -17.12
CA ALA A 33 10.04 -2.37 -17.87
C ALA A 33 10.29 -3.53 -18.84
N LEU A 34 10.13 -4.78 -18.41
CA LEU A 34 10.38 -5.97 -19.23
C LEU A 34 9.42 -6.10 -20.42
N LEU A 35 8.15 -5.75 -20.22
CA LEU A 35 7.10 -5.92 -21.24
C LEU A 35 7.01 -4.72 -22.20
N SER A 36 7.82 -3.68 -22.04
CA SER A 36 7.80 -2.49 -22.91
C SER A 36 6.44 -1.80 -22.98
N GLN A 37 5.78 -1.62 -21.83
CA GLN A 37 4.48 -0.93 -21.69
C GLN A 37 3.34 -1.44 -22.60
N PRO A 38 2.91 -2.70 -22.46
CA PRO A 38 1.80 -3.26 -23.24
C PRO A 38 0.47 -2.52 -22.96
N PRO A 39 -0.45 -2.47 -23.93
CA PRO A 39 -1.78 -1.89 -23.73
C PRO A 39 -2.48 -2.58 -22.54
N GLY A 40 -2.85 -1.81 -21.53
CA GLY A 40 -3.44 -2.30 -20.27
C GLY A 40 -2.54 -2.17 -19.04
N LEU A 41 -1.26 -1.80 -19.19
CA LEU A 41 -0.30 -1.62 -18.09
C LEU A 41 -0.79 -0.66 -17.00
N LYS A 42 -1.58 0.35 -17.36
CA LYS A 42 -2.20 1.29 -16.41
C LYS A 42 -3.01 0.60 -15.31
N TRP A 43 -3.56 -0.58 -15.59
CA TRP A 43 -4.29 -1.39 -14.60
C TRP A 43 -3.34 -2.13 -13.65
N LEU A 44 -2.17 -2.53 -14.14
CA LEU A 44 -1.11 -3.16 -13.34
C LEU A 44 -0.52 -2.19 -12.30
N LEU A 45 -0.53 -0.88 -12.60
CA LEU A 45 -0.14 0.19 -11.67
C LEU A 45 -1.08 0.34 -10.46
N PHE A 46 -2.25 -0.31 -10.51
CA PHE A 46 -3.13 -0.44 -9.35
C PHE A 46 -2.97 -1.80 -8.66
N GLY A 47 -2.01 -2.63 -9.07
CA GLY A 47 -1.75 -3.95 -8.48
C GLY A 47 -1.62 -3.93 -6.95
N PRO A 48 -0.86 -2.97 -6.36
CA PRO A 48 -0.80 -2.84 -4.91
C PRO A 48 -2.16 -2.52 -4.26
N ILE A 49 -3.01 -1.72 -4.90
CA ILE A 49 -4.39 -1.48 -4.45
C ILE A 49 -5.20 -2.77 -4.53
N ALA A 50 -5.12 -3.48 -5.65
CA ALA A 50 -5.87 -4.71 -5.86
C ALA A 50 -5.51 -5.76 -4.79
N LEU A 51 -4.23 -5.85 -4.41
CA LEU A 51 -3.77 -6.76 -3.36
C LEU A 51 -4.33 -6.37 -1.98
N VAL A 52 -4.27 -5.08 -1.62
CA VAL A 52 -4.84 -4.59 -0.36
C VAL A 52 -6.37 -4.74 -0.33
N ALA A 53 -7.04 -4.46 -1.45
CA ALA A 53 -8.48 -4.61 -1.57
C ALA A 53 -8.92 -6.08 -1.54
N PHE A 54 -8.16 -6.97 -2.17
CA PHE A 54 -8.40 -8.42 -2.11
C PHE A 54 -8.30 -8.92 -0.66
N GLU A 55 -7.24 -8.56 0.06
CA GLU A 55 -7.08 -8.90 1.48
C GLU A 55 -8.26 -8.37 2.33
N MET A 56 -8.69 -7.12 2.10
CA MET A 56 -9.83 -6.54 2.82
C MET A 56 -11.18 -7.19 2.51
N VAL A 57 -11.44 -7.52 1.25
CA VAL A 57 -12.76 -8.02 0.82
C VAL A 57 -12.88 -9.54 1.03
N VAL A 58 -11.84 -10.31 0.70
CA VAL A 58 -11.89 -11.78 0.72
C VAL A 58 -11.68 -12.33 2.12
N HIS A 59 -10.82 -11.70 2.92
CA HIS A 59 -10.54 -12.17 4.27
C HIS A 59 -11.27 -11.34 5.35
N GLU A 60 -12.02 -10.30 4.96
CA GLU A 60 -12.67 -9.33 5.86
C GLU A 60 -11.70 -8.68 6.87
N VAL A 61 -10.39 -8.82 6.63
CA VAL A 61 -9.36 -8.40 7.59
C VAL A 61 -9.16 -6.89 7.45
N TRP A 62 -9.13 -6.20 8.58
CA TRP A 62 -8.95 -4.73 8.67
C TRP A 62 -10.04 -3.89 8.01
N TRP A 63 -11.16 -4.46 7.57
CA TRP A 63 -12.30 -3.70 7.05
C TRP A 63 -12.78 -2.65 8.06
N GLN A 64 -12.84 -2.99 9.36
CA GLN A 64 -13.17 -2.02 10.43
C GLN A 64 -12.15 -0.87 10.57
N ARG A 65 -10.97 -1.02 9.98
CA ARG A 65 -9.83 -0.11 10.04
C ARG A 65 -9.55 0.55 8.69
N TRP A 66 -10.51 0.48 7.74
CA TRP A 66 -10.45 1.09 6.41
C TRP A 66 -10.11 2.58 6.45
N TRP A 67 -10.52 3.26 7.53
CA TRP A 67 -10.25 4.68 7.75
C TRP A 67 -8.75 5.01 7.70
N GLY A 68 -7.87 4.06 8.07
CA GLY A 68 -6.41 4.21 7.98
C GLY A 68 -5.88 4.27 6.54
N ALA A 69 -6.67 3.84 5.55
CA ALA A 69 -6.29 3.90 4.15
C ALA A 69 -6.30 5.34 3.62
N ILE A 70 -7.13 6.22 4.20
CA ILE A 70 -7.20 7.64 3.82
C ILE A 70 -5.87 8.37 4.09
N PRO A 71 -5.33 8.40 5.33
CA PRO A 71 -4.05 9.05 5.58
C PRO A 71 -2.91 8.36 4.83
N GLY A 72 -2.98 7.04 4.64
CA GLY A 72 -2.02 6.32 3.81
C GLY A 72 -2.03 6.79 2.35
N ALA A 73 -3.23 6.94 1.76
CA ALA A 73 -3.39 7.38 0.37
C ALA A 73 -2.92 8.81 0.19
N VAL A 74 -3.24 9.70 1.13
CA VAL A 74 -2.77 11.10 1.10
C VAL A 74 -1.25 11.15 1.15
N ALA A 75 -0.62 10.43 2.10
CA ALA A 75 0.83 10.40 2.23
C ALA A 75 1.52 9.80 0.99
N GLY A 76 1.00 8.69 0.47
CA GLY A 76 1.52 8.04 -0.74
C GLY A 76 1.40 8.94 -1.97
N LEU A 77 0.25 9.59 -2.18
CA LEU A 77 0.03 10.51 -3.31
C LEU A 77 0.93 11.74 -3.22
N ALA A 78 1.05 12.35 -2.04
CA ALA A 78 1.95 13.47 -1.83
C ALA A 78 3.39 13.10 -2.18
N LEU A 79 3.88 11.97 -1.68
CA LEU A 79 5.21 11.48 -2.01
C LEU A 79 5.37 11.14 -3.49
N TYR A 80 4.34 10.56 -4.12
CA TYR A 80 4.41 10.25 -5.55
C TYR A 80 4.52 11.51 -6.41
N PHE A 81 3.71 12.53 -6.18
CA PHE A 81 3.70 13.73 -7.02
C PHE A 81 4.86 14.68 -6.70
N GLU A 82 5.06 15.02 -5.43
CA GLU A 82 6.13 15.95 -5.02
C GLU A 82 7.50 15.27 -5.03
N GLY A 83 7.57 14.02 -4.55
CA GLY A 83 8.81 13.26 -4.51
C GLY A 83 9.30 12.90 -5.90
N ARG A 84 8.43 12.59 -6.87
CA ARG A 84 8.85 12.35 -8.25
C ARG A 84 9.52 13.57 -8.88
N ALA A 85 8.93 14.75 -8.72
CA ALA A 85 9.50 15.99 -9.25
C ALA A 85 10.85 16.33 -8.60
N THR A 86 11.02 15.97 -7.33
CA THR A 86 12.31 16.15 -6.64
C THR A 86 13.33 15.08 -7.06
N LEU A 87 12.88 13.85 -7.31
CA LEU A 87 13.73 12.72 -7.69
C LEU A 87 14.22 12.81 -9.15
N SER A 88 13.45 13.42 -10.06
CA SER A 88 13.89 13.62 -11.45
C SER A 88 15.23 14.35 -11.53
N ASP A 89 15.46 15.31 -10.64
CA ASP A 89 16.69 16.10 -10.60
C ASP A 89 17.89 15.31 -10.06
N LEU A 90 17.65 14.24 -9.29
CA LEU A 90 18.70 13.47 -8.60
C LEU A 90 19.08 12.17 -9.32
N VAL A 91 18.08 11.42 -9.79
CA VAL A 91 18.26 10.07 -10.38
C VAL A 91 17.85 10.00 -11.84
N GLY A 92 17.40 11.12 -12.41
CA GLY A 92 16.94 11.23 -13.79
C GLY A 92 15.52 10.70 -13.99
N ASP A 93 14.87 11.18 -15.05
CA ASP A 93 13.45 10.89 -15.35
C ASP A 93 13.15 9.40 -15.52
N VAL A 94 14.13 8.63 -16.00
CA VAL A 94 14.00 7.18 -16.21
C VAL A 94 13.73 6.45 -14.88
N TRP A 95 14.39 6.86 -13.80
CA TRP A 95 14.27 6.21 -12.48
C TRP A 95 13.31 6.92 -11.54
N ALA A 96 13.04 8.21 -11.76
CA ALA A 96 12.15 8.99 -10.92
C ALA A 96 10.76 8.36 -10.80
N HIS A 97 10.18 7.88 -11.91
CA HIS A 97 8.85 7.26 -11.88
C HIS A 97 8.81 5.92 -11.11
N PRO A 98 9.66 4.91 -11.41
CA PRO A 98 9.69 3.67 -10.66
C PRO A 98 9.98 3.84 -9.16
N VAL A 99 10.95 4.69 -8.82
CA VAL A 99 11.35 4.92 -7.43
C VAL A 99 10.23 5.62 -6.66
N ALA A 100 9.65 6.69 -7.23
CA ALA A 100 8.52 7.38 -6.59
C ALA A 100 7.30 6.46 -6.43
N TYR A 101 7.02 5.61 -7.41
CA TYR A 101 5.93 4.64 -7.34
C TYR A 101 6.12 3.63 -6.21
N VAL A 102 7.30 3.01 -6.10
CA VAL A 102 7.59 2.05 -5.02
C VAL A 102 7.53 2.74 -3.67
N ALA A 103 8.18 3.90 -3.53
CA ALA A 103 8.23 4.62 -2.26
C ALA A 103 6.83 5.09 -1.82
N ALA A 104 5.97 5.53 -2.75
CA ALA A 104 4.61 5.93 -2.45
C ALA A 104 3.78 4.76 -1.90
N TRP A 105 3.87 3.59 -2.51
CA TRP A 105 3.18 2.38 -2.05
C TRP A 105 3.70 1.87 -0.72
N THR A 106 5.02 1.91 -0.51
CA THR A 106 5.63 1.57 0.77
C THR A 106 5.18 2.52 1.88
N LEU A 107 5.14 3.83 1.61
CA LEU A 107 4.67 4.83 2.57
C LEU A 107 3.18 4.67 2.88
N PHE A 108 2.35 4.43 1.84
CA PHE A 108 0.95 4.08 2.02
C PHE A 108 0.78 2.92 3.01
N ALA A 109 1.49 1.81 2.77
CA ALA A 109 1.39 0.62 3.61
C ALA A 109 1.86 0.87 5.04
N ALA A 110 2.94 1.63 5.22
CA ALA A 110 3.45 1.98 6.54
C ALA A 110 2.45 2.83 7.32
N VAL A 111 1.91 3.88 6.70
CA VAL A 111 0.92 4.76 7.33
C VAL A 111 -0.38 4.02 7.60
N PHE A 112 -0.87 3.22 6.65
CA PHE A 112 -2.05 2.38 6.85
C PHE A 112 -1.84 1.42 8.02
N ALA A 113 -0.71 0.73 8.09
CA ALA A 113 -0.42 -0.18 9.20
C ALA A 113 -0.35 0.54 10.55
N LEU A 114 0.24 1.74 10.61
CA LEU A 114 0.27 2.56 11.82
C LEU A 114 -1.12 3.03 12.24
N CYS A 115 -1.89 3.58 11.30
CA CYS A 115 -3.24 4.07 11.53
C CYS A 115 -4.17 2.92 11.91
N SER A 116 -4.02 1.74 11.30
CA SER A 116 -4.84 0.57 11.59
C SER A 116 -4.83 0.18 13.07
N ARG A 117 -3.87 0.63 13.88
CA ARG A 117 -3.83 0.39 15.33
C ARG A 117 -4.90 1.16 16.12
N TYR A 118 -5.61 2.08 15.48
CA TYR A 118 -6.63 2.91 16.12
C TYR A 118 -8.04 2.67 15.52
N PRO A 119 -9.11 3.06 16.23
CA PRO A 119 -9.14 3.09 17.68
C PRO A 119 -8.78 1.70 18.23
N ARG A 120 -8.13 1.63 19.40
CA ARG A 120 -7.78 0.36 20.06
C ARG A 120 -9.02 -0.42 20.57
N THR A 121 -10.19 0.20 20.50
CA THR A 121 -11.44 -0.24 21.12
C THR A 121 -12.63 0.17 20.28
N LEU A 122 -13.15 -0.75 19.47
CA LEU A 122 -14.55 -0.73 19.04
C LEU A 122 -15.14 -2.10 19.35
N ARG A 123 -15.31 -2.39 20.65
CA ARG A 123 -16.39 -3.31 21.08
C ARG A 123 -17.57 -2.41 21.45
N PRO A 124 -18.73 -2.50 20.80
CA PRO A 124 -19.97 -2.41 21.56
C PRO A 124 -20.00 -3.65 22.48
N THR A 125 -20.08 -3.40 23.78
CA THR A 125 -20.53 -4.39 24.77
C THR A 125 -21.89 -4.95 24.41
#